data_AF-A0A521YBG7-F1
#
_entry.id   AF-A0A521YBG7-F1
#
_cell.length_a   1.000
_cell.length_b   1.000
_cell.length_c   1.000
_cell.angle_alpha   90.00
_cell.angle_beta   90.00
_cell.angle_gamma   90.00
#
_symmetry.space_group_name_H-M   'P 1'
#
loop_
_entity.id
_entity.type
_entity.pdbx_description
1 polymer ?
#
loop_
_entity_poly.entity_id
_entity_poly.type
_entity_poly.pdbx_seq_one_letter_code
_entity_poly.pdbx_strand_id
1 'polypeptide(L)' 'MCAWADAVRSAHGSVFLRCRRSEAEPERFAKYPRLPRLECEGFEAVRKPAEGIEPSTSH' A
#
# COMPACT_ATOMS: atom_id res chain seq x y z
N MET A 1 2.87 -2.50 -3.71
CA MET A 1 2.23 -1.39 -2.94
C MET A 1 0.93 -1.92 -2.34
N CYS A 2 0.49 -1.42 -1.17
CA CYS A 2 -0.79 -1.81 -0.55
C CYS A 2 -1.95 -0.99 -1.12
N ALA A 3 -3.11 -1.59 -1.37
CA ALA A 3 -4.31 -0.91 -1.89
C ALA A 3 -4.87 0.15 -0.93
N TRP A 4 -4.61 0.01 0.36
CA TRP A 4 -5.02 0.96 1.40
C TRP A 4 -3.97 2.03 1.70
N ALA A 5 -2.79 1.97 1.06
CA ALA A 5 -1.75 2.96 1.26
C ALA A 5 -2.05 4.23 0.45
N ASP A 6 -2.07 5.36 1.15
CA ASP A 6 -2.19 6.70 0.59
C ASP A 6 -0.85 7.45 0.74
N ALA A 7 -0.43 8.16 -0.30
CA ALA A 7 0.84 8.89 -0.31
C ALA A 7 0.60 10.35 0.08
N VAL A 8 1.11 10.75 1.23
CA VAL A 8 0.96 12.11 1.77
C VAL A 8 2.25 12.89 1.54
N ARG A 9 2.15 14.00 0.82
CA ARG A 9 3.26 14.94 0.60
C ARG A 9 3.26 16.01 1.69
N SER A 10 4.41 16.21 2.33
CA SER A 10 4.60 17.32 3.27
C SER A 10 4.96 18.62 2.53
N ALA A 11 4.76 19.76 3.19
CA ALA A 11 5.17 21.06 2.68
C ALA A 11 6.69 21.16 2.41
N HIS A 12 7.49 20.34 3.11
CA HIS A 12 8.94 20.25 2.95
C HIS A 12 9.37 19.21 1.89
N GLY A 13 8.43 18.67 1.12
CA GLY A 13 8.71 17.77 -0.02
C GLY A 13 8.92 16.30 0.34
N SER A 14 8.83 15.91 1.61
CA SER A 14 8.89 14.50 2.01
C SER A 14 7.59 13.78 1.64
N VAL A 15 7.69 12.49 1.29
CA VAL A 15 6.53 11.63 1.01
C VAL A 15 6.43 10.56 2.10
N PHE A 16 5.26 10.45 2.70
CA PHE A 16 4.94 9.43 3.70
C PHE A 16 3.81 8.53 3.19
N LEU A 17 3.79 7.27 3.63
CA LEU A 17 2.67 6.38 3.41
C LEU A 17 1.75 6.41 4.63
N ARG A 18 0.46 6.60 4.37
CA ARG A 18 -0.62 6.56 5.36
C ARG A 18 -1.52 5.37 5.07
N CYS A 19 -1.77 4.52 6.07
CA CYS A 19 -2.74 3.43 5.93
C CYS A 19 -4.15 3.96 6.16
N ARG A 20 -5.00 3.95 5.13
CA ARG A 20 -6.39 4.42 5.22
C ARG A 20 -7.25 3.59 6.18
N ARG A 21 -6.96 2.29 6.37
CA ARG A 21 -7.68 1.46 7.36
C ARG A 21 -7.46 1.92 8.78
N SER A 22 -6.37 2.64 9.05
CA SER A 22 -6.11 3.16 10.38
C SER A 22 -7.10 4.26 10.79
N GLU A 23 -7.66 4.96 9.82
CA GLU A 23 -8.71 5.94 10.04
C GLU A 23 -10.10 5.30 10.08
N ALA A 24 -10.35 4.33 9.19
CA ALA A 24 -11.65 3.67 9.08
C ALA A 24 -11.92 2.62 10.17
N GLU A 25 -10.88 1.92 10.63
CA GLU A 25 -10.96 0.78 11.55
C GLU A 25 -9.84 0.87 12.62
N PRO A 26 -9.80 1.94 13.44
CA PRO A 26 -8.70 2.20 14.37
C PRO A 26 -8.52 1.12 15.45
N GLU A 27 -9.60 0.43 15.83
CA GLU A 27 -9.56 -0.68 16.79
C GLU A 27 -8.76 -1.88 16.28
N ARG A 28 -8.73 -2.08 14.96
CA ARG A 28 -8.01 -3.20 14.31
C ARG A 28 -6.67 -2.75 13.74
N PHE A 29 -6.60 -1.52 13.23
CA PHE A 29 -5.45 -0.99 12.52
C PHE A 29 -4.92 0.28 13.20
N ALA A 30 -4.25 0.14 14.34
CA ALA A 30 -3.63 1.28 15.01
C ALA A 30 -2.63 2.02 14.10
N LYS A 31 -2.69 3.36 14.07
CA LYS A 31 -1.79 4.22 13.28
C LYS A 31 -0.33 3.98 13.64
N TYR A 32 -0.10 3.73 14.92
CA TYR A 32 1.18 3.40 15.50
C TYR A 32 1.03 2.08 16.25
N PRO A 33 1.23 0.94 15.56
CA PRO A 33 1.12 -0.36 16.19
C PRO A 33 2.24 -0.59 17.19
N ARG A 34 1.98 -1.45 18.18
CA ARG A 34 3.01 -1.88 19.13
C ARG A 34 4.13 -2.59 18.39
N LEU A 35 5.37 -2.22 18.69
CA LEU A 35 6.57 -2.76 18.04
C LEU A 35 7.16 -3.93 18.83
N PRO A 36 7.84 -4.88 18.15
CA PRO A 36 8.06 -4.94 16.71
C PRO A 36 6.86 -5.52 15.95
N ARG A 37 6.36 -4.82 14.93
CA ARG A 37 5.38 -5.35 13.98
C ARG A 37 6.10 -5.74 12.70
N LEU A 38 6.29 -7.05 12.50
CA LEU A 38 7.06 -7.59 11.37
C LEU A 38 6.25 -7.59 10.07
N GLU A 39 4.93 -7.75 10.17
CA GLU A 39 4.02 -7.84 9.02
C GLU A 39 2.71 -7.08 9.30
N CYS A 40 2.01 -6.69 8.25
CA CYS A 40 0.72 -6.01 8.33
C CYS A 40 -0.42 -6.98 8.02
N GLU A 41 -1.26 -7.28 9.01
CA GLU A 41 -2.43 -8.18 8.89
C GLU A 41 -3.50 -7.72 7.89
N GLY A 42 -3.48 -6.42 7.53
CA GLY A 42 -4.40 -5.81 6.56
C GLY A 42 -3.76 -5.48 5.22
N PHE A 43 -2.59 -6.03 4.92
CA PHE A 43 -1.91 -5.77 3.66
C PHE A 43 -2.70 -6.35 2.47
N GLU A 44 -2.94 -5.52 1.47
CA GLU A 44 -3.63 -5.91 0.25
C GLU A 44 -2.79 -5.49 -0.95
N ALA A 45 -2.19 -6.45 -1.67
CA ALA A 45 -1.31 -6.13 -2.78
C ALA A 45 -2.08 -5.49 -3.95
N VAL A 46 -1.65 -4.30 -4.37
CA VAL A 46 -2.05 -3.76 -5.68
C VAL A 46 -1.40 -4.62 -6.74
N ARG A 47 -2.21 -5.36 -7.51
CA ARG A 47 -1.71 -6.03 -8.71
C ARG A 47 -1.24 -4.96 -9.69
N LYS A 48 0.04 -4.98 -10.05
CA LYS A 48 0.44 -4.31 -11.29
C LYS A 48 -0.27 -5.04 -12.43
N PRO A 49 -0.88 -4.33 -13.40
CA PRO A 49 -1.22 -4.99 -14.66
C PRO A 49 0.04 -5.65 -15.19
N ALA A 50 -0.08 -6.90 -15.63
CA ALA A 50 1.02 -7.62 -16.25
C ALA A 50 1.53 -6.76 -17.40
N GLU A 51 2.78 -6.31 -17.29
CA GLU A 51 3.46 -5.61 -18.36
C GLU A 51 3.51 -6.56 -19.57
N GLY A 52 2.75 -6.22 -20.60
CA GLY A 52 2.76 -6.81 -21.95
C GLY A 52 2.89 -8.33 -22.04
N ILE A 53 1.76 -9.04 -22.10
CA ILE A 53 1.72 -10.22 -22.98
C ILE A 53 1.57 -9.66 -24.38
N GLU A 54 2.70 -9.34 -25.04
CA GLU A 54 2.72 -9.17 -26.49
C GLU A 54 2.35 -10.54 -27.08
N PRO A 55 1.22 -10.72 -27.79
CA PRO A 55 1.01 -11.95 -28.52
C PRO A 55 2.03 -11.99 -29.65
N SER A 56 3.06 -12.82 -29.47
CA SER A 56 3.92 -13.28 -30.56
C SER A 56 3.02 -13.81 -31.69
N THR A 57 2.80 -12.97 -32.69
CA THR A 57 2.15 -13.32 -33.95
C THR A 57 3.26 -13.68 -34.94
N SER A 58 3.09 -14.81 -35.63
CA SER A 58 3.99 -15.51 -36.55
C SER A 58 4.90 -14.67 -37.48
N HIS A 59 6.09 -15.23 -37.72
CA HIS A 59 6.66 -15.39 -39.06
C HIS A 59 7.35 -16.75 -39.19
#